data_AF-A0A3Q8U1U8-F1
#
_entry.id   AF-A0A3Q8U1U8-F1
#
_cell.length_a   1.000
_cell.length_b   1.000
_cell.length_c   1.000
_cell.angle_alpha   90.00
_cell.angle_beta   90.00
_cell.angle_gamma   90.00
#
_symmetry.space_group_name_H-M   'P 1'
#
loop_
_entity.id
_entity.type
_entity.pdbx_description
1 polymer ?
#
loop_
_entity_poly.entity_id
_entity_poly.type
_entity_poly.pdbx_seq_one_letter_code
_entity_poly.pdbx_strand_id
1 'polypeptide(L)' 'MNEQAISLLQQILNQQQKQTSLLEQIATQNLALIEALADDQGVDPDAAPGFYLSGAPVLGGR' A
#
# COMPACT_ATOMS: atom_id res chain seq x y z
N MET A 1 -14.32 18.73 -36.08
CA MET A 1 -13.44 19.17 -34.96
C MET A 1 -13.99 18.79 -33.59
N ASN A 2 -15.29 18.91 -33.32
CA ASN A 2 -15.87 18.55 -32.01
C ASN A 2 -15.86 17.03 -31.71
N GLU A 3 -16.09 16.19 -32.71
CA GLU A 3 -16.11 14.72 -32.55
C GLU A 3 -14.75 14.13 -32.18
N GLN A 4 -13.66 14.71 -32.71
CA GLN A 4 -12.30 14.30 -32.36
C GLN A 4 -11.98 14.66 -30.90
N ALA A 5 -12.42 15.82 -30.43
CA ALA A 5 -12.27 16.24 -29.04
C ALA A 5 -13.07 15.33 -28.09
N ILE A 6 -14.31 14.95 -28.47
CA ILE A 6 -15.14 14.02 -27.70
C ILE A 6 -14.47 12.64 -27.62
N SER A 7 -13.96 12.13 -28.74
CA SER A 7 -13.24 10.84 -28.77
C SER A 7 -11.98 10.86 -27.89
N LEU A 8 -11.19 11.94 -27.93
CA LEU A 8 -10.03 12.09 -27.07
C LEU A 8 -10.41 12.12 -25.59
N LEU A 9 -11.45 12.87 -25.22
CA LEU A 9 -11.95 12.92 -23.85
C LEU A 9 -12.43 11.55 -23.35
N GLN A 10 -13.09 10.77 -24.21
CA GLN A 10 -13.48 9.40 -23.88
C GLN A 10 -12.27 8.48 -23.67
N GLN A 11 -11.21 8.63 -24.47
CA GLN A 11 -9.99 7.85 -24.30
C GLN A 11 -9.29 8.21 -22.98
N ILE A 12 -9.20 9.50 -22.65
CA ILE A 12 -8.64 9.98 -21.38
C ILE A 12 -9.46 9.44 -20.20
N LEU A 13 -10.79 9.52 -20.25
CA LEU A 13 -11.64 9.01 -19.18
C LEU A 13 -11.46 7.50 -18.98
N ASN A 14 -11.42 6.72 -20.06
CA ASN A 14 -11.16 5.28 -19.99
C ASN A 14 -9.79 4.99 -19.36
N GLN A 15 -8.77 5.77 -19.72
CA GLN A 15 -7.43 5.59 -19.16
C GLN A 15 -7.38 5.97 -17.67
N GLN A 16 -8.07 7.04 -17.27
CA GLN A 16 -8.20 7.43 -15.86
C GLN A 16 -8.91 6.35 -15.04
N GLN A 17 -10.01 5.78 -15.54
CA GLN A 17 -10.70 4.68 -14.87
C GLN A 17 -9.80 3.46 -14.68
N LYS A 18 -9.02 3.08 -15.71
CA LYS A 18 -8.04 1.99 -15.61
C LYS A 18 -6.96 2.29 -14.57
N GLN A 19 -6.44 3.52 -14.54
CA GLN A 19 -5.44 3.93 -13.54
C GLN A 19 -5.99 3.87 -12.13
N THR A 20 -7.20 4.38 -11.90
CA THR A 20 -7.86 4.32 -10.58
C THR A 20 -8.05 2.87 -10.14
N SER A 21 -8.54 2.00 -11.03
CA SER A 21 -8.73 0.58 -10.71
C SER A 21 -7.41 -0.12 -10.37
N LEU A 22 -6.31 0.20 -11.07
CA LEU A 22 -4.98 -0.32 -10.73
C LEU A 22 -4.51 0.16 -9.36
N LEU A 23 -4.76 1.42 -8.99
CA LEU A 23 -4.41 1.94 -7.67
C LEU A 23 -5.18 1.22 -6.56
N GLU A 24 -6.47 0.95 -6.76
CA GLU A 24 -7.28 0.16 -5.82
C GLU A 24 -6.71 -1.25 -5.64
N GLN A 25 -6.36 -1.92 -6.74
CA GLN A 25 -5.76 -3.26 -6.69
C GLN A 25 -4.40 -3.27 -5.96
N ILE A 26 -3.58 -2.24 -6.15
CA ILE A 26 -2.30 -2.09 -5.45
C ILE A 26 -2.55 -1.89 -3.95
N ALA A 27 -3.53 -1.06 -3.58
CA ALA A 27 -3.87 -0.85 -2.17
C ALA A 27 -4.32 -2.16 -1.49
N THR A 28 -5.16 -2.95 -2.16
CA THR A 28 -5.58 -4.28 -1.67
C THR A 28 -4.39 -5.23 -1.52
N GLN A 29 -3.50 -5.29 -2.50
CA GLN A 29 -2.30 -6.13 -2.44
C GLN A 29 -1.35 -5.71 -1.33
N ASN A 30 -1.14 -4.41 -1.14
CA ASN A 30 -0.30 -3.88 -0.07
C ASN A 30 -0.87 -4.22 1.31
N LEU A 31 -2.21 -4.17 1.48
CA LEU A 31 -2.85 -4.58 2.72
C LEU A 31 -2.61 -6.07 3.01
N ALA A 32 -2.86 -6.94 2.03
CA ALA A 32 -2.63 -8.37 2.17
C ALA A 32 -1.16 -8.71 2.45
N LEU A 33 -0.22 -7.96 1.86
CA LEU A 33 1.21 -8.11 2.13
C LEU A 33 1.56 -7.71 3.58
N ILE A 34 1.02 -6.60 4.07
CA ILE A 34 1.22 -6.16 5.46
C ILE A 34 0.67 -7.20 6.44
N GLU A 35 -0.52 -7.74 6.18
CA GLU A 35 -1.13 -8.78 7.00
C GLU A 35 -0.28 -10.04 7.02
N ALA A 36 0.14 -10.53 5.84
CA ALA A 36 1.01 -11.71 5.74
C ALA A 36 2.36 -11.52 6.46
N LEU A 37 2.96 -10.33 6.36
CA LEU A 37 4.18 -10.00 7.09
C LEU A 37 3.96 -9.91 8.59
N ALA A 38 2.79 -9.43 9.05
CA ALA A 38 2.47 -9.36 10.48
C ALA A 38 2.24 -10.74 11.09
N ASP A 39 1.53 -11.63 10.37
CA ASP A 39 1.25 -13.00 10.81
C ASP A 39 2.53 -13.86 10.93
N ASP A 40 3.53 -13.62 10.08
CA ASP A 40 4.79 -14.37 10.08
C ASP A 40 5.72 -14.01 11.26
N GLN A 41 5.47 -12.90 11.97
CA GLN A 41 6.45 -12.46 12.98
C GLN A 41 6.38 -13.23 14.31
N GLY A 42 5.35 -14.04 14.58
CA GLY A 42 5.28 -14.90 15.78
C GLY A 42 5.60 -14.17 17.11
N VAL A 43 5.48 -12.85 17.13
CA VAL A 43 5.97 -12.01 18.24
C VAL A 43 4.98 -12.13 19.37
N ASP A 44 5.48 -12.42 20.55
CA ASP A 44 4.71 -12.28 21.78
C ASP A 44 4.22 -10.82 21.86
N PRO A 45 2.91 -10.56 21.86
CA PRO A 45 2.38 -9.20 21.93
C PRO A 45 2.77 -8.47 23.24
N ASP A 46 3.19 -9.21 24.26
CA ASP A 46 3.70 -8.67 25.53
C ASP A 46 5.23 -8.50 25.55
N ALA A 47 5.94 -8.85 24.46
CA ALA A 47 7.39 -8.65 24.37
C ALA A 47 7.74 -7.16 24.40
N ALA A 48 8.71 -6.80 25.24
CA ALA A 48 9.21 -5.43 25.31
C ALA A 48 9.84 -5.03 23.97
N PRO A 49 9.53 -3.83 23.42
CA PRO A 49 10.12 -3.37 22.17
C PRO A 49 11.64 -3.28 22.26
N GLY A 50 12.36 -4.00 21.38
CA GLY A 50 13.82 -3.99 21.34
C GLY A 50 14.44 -2.79 20.61
N PHE A 51 13.68 -2.17 19.69
CA PHE A 51 14.14 -1.08 18.84
C PHE A 51 13.10 0.03 18.72
N TYR A 52 13.58 1.26 18.60
CA TYR A 52 12.77 2.41 18.19
C TYR A 52 12.42 2.32 16.70
N LEU A 53 11.43 3.11 16.26
CA LEU A 53 11.07 3.20 14.83
C LEU A 53 12.21 3.68 13.93
N SER A 54 13.21 4.36 14.48
CA SER A 54 14.44 4.75 13.77
C SER A 54 15.42 3.59 13.54
N GLY A 55 15.15 2.41 14.11
CA GLY A 55 16.05 1.26 14.12
C GLY A 55 17.12 1.31 15.23
N ALA A 56 17.19 2.39 16.02
CA ALA A 56 18.08 2.44 17.17
C ALA A 56 17.59 1.48 18.28
N PRO A 57 18.50 0.78 19.00
CA PRO A 57 18.09 -0.10 20.10
C PRO A 57 17.49 0.70 21.25
N VAL A 58 16.47 0.13 21.91
CA VAL A 58 15.92 0.69 23.15
C VAL A 58 16.91 0.43 24.29
N LEU A 59 17.26 1.48 25.03
CA LEU A 59 18.17 1.35 26.17
C LEU A 59 17.54 0.44 27.24
N GLY A 60 18.08 -0.78 27.38
CA GLY A 60 17.64 -1.77 28.35
C GLY A 60 16.81 -2.94 27.80
N GLY A 61 16.56 -3.01 26.48
CA GLY A 61 15.99 -4.21 25.86
C GLY A 61 17.02 -5.35 25.83
N ARG A 62 16.74 -6.47 26.50
CA ARG A 62 17.53 -7.71 26.42
C ARG A 62 16.72 -8.76 25.69
#